data_AF-A0A948YAC7-F1
#
_entry.id   AF-A0A948YAC7-F1
#
_cell.length_a   1.000
_cell.length_b   1.000
_cell.length_c   1.000
_cell.angle_alpha   90.00
_cell.angle_beta   90.00
_cell.angle_gamma   90.00
#
_symmetry.space_group_name_H-M   'P 1'
#
loop_
_entity.id
_entity.type
_entity.pdbx_description
1 polymer ?
#
loop_
_entity_poly.entity_id
_entity_poly.type
_entity_poly.pdbx_seq_one_letter_code
_entity_poly.pdbx_strand_id
1 'polypeptide(L)' 'MLNIVGKKNWYFLISFLIIIPGIISMCLWGLRLSIDFTGGSRIILLFDKKVNQKKENRVKDRFKEEKNE' A
#
# COMPACT_ATOMS: atom_id res chain seq x y z
N MET A 1 -1.51 -0.45 45.74
CA MET A 1 -1.62 -1.22 44.48
C MET A 1 -2.31 -0.33 43.44
N LEU A 2 -1.75 -0.22 42.24
CA LEU A 2 -2.24 0.69 41.19
C LEU A 2 -3.59 0.17 40.64
N ASN A 3 -4.68 0.88 40.90
CA ASN A 3 -6.04 0.50 40.47
C ASN A 3 -6.30 0.90 39.01
N ILE A 4 -5.60 0.24 38.08
CA ILE A 4 -5.76 0.43 36.63
C ILE A 4 -7.15 -0.04 36.16
N VAL A 5 -7.66 -1.11 36.76
CA VAL A 5 -8.98 -1.68 36.44
C VAL A 5 -10.12 -0.68 36.72
N GLY A 6 -10.01 0.13 37.78
CA GLY A 6 -11.03 1.13 38.14
C GLY A 6 -11.17 2.27 37.14
N LYS A 7 -10.12 2.56 36.34
CA LYS A 7 -10.13 3.62 35.31
C LYS A 7 -10.26 3.08 33.88
N LYS A 8 -10.54 1.79 33.69
CA LYS A 8 -10.60 1.15 32.36
C LYS A 8 -11.48 1.91 31.37
N ASN A 9 -12.61 2.45 31.82
CA ASN A 9 -13.56 3.16 30.97
C ASN A 9 -12.97 4.45 30.39
N TRP A 10 -12.09 5.13 31.11
CA TRP A 10 -11.39 6.32 30.60
C TRP A 10 -10.39 5.97 29.49
N TYR A 11 -9.67 4.87 29.64
CA TYR A 11 -8.77 4.36 28.60
C TYR A 11 -9.54 3.91 27.36
N PHE A 12 -10.72 3.30 27.52
CA PHE A 12 -11.59 2.96 26.40
C PHE A 12 -12.12 4.20 25.68
N LEU A 13 -12.54 5.24 26.41
CA LEU A 13 -13.05 6.47 25.81
C LEU A 13 -11.97 7.18 24.98
N ILE A 14 -10.76 7.32 25.52
CA ILE A 14 -9.62 7.90 24.80
C ILE A 14 -9.26 7.05 23.57
N SER A 15 -9.24 5.72 23.71
CA SER A 15 -8.99 4.81 22.59
C SER A 15 -10.03 5.01 21.48
N PHE A 16 -11.30 5.11 21.85
CA PHE A 16 -12.40 5.28 20.90
C PHE A 16 -12.30 6.62 20.16
N LEU A 17 -11.94 7.69 20.88
CA LEU A 17 -11.74 9.02 20.30
C LEU A 17 -10.61 9.05 19.27
N ILE A 18 -9.62 8.16 19.37
CA ILE A 18 -8.52 8.05 18.39
C ILE A 18 -8.91 7.10 17.26
N ILE A 19 -9.51 5.95 17.58
CA ILE A 19 -9.86 4.90 16.61
C ILE A 19 -10.94 5.38 15.64
N ILE A 20 -12.01 6.01 16.14
CA ILE A 20 -13.13 6.47 15.30
C ILE A 20 -12.69 7.41 14.17
N PRO A 21 -12.01 8.54 14.43
CA PRO A 21 -11.61 9.43 13.35
C PRO A 21 -10.59 8.77 12.41
N GLY A 22 -9.76 7.86 12.92
CA GLY A 22 -8.87 7.05 12.08
C GLY A 22 -9.64 6.19 11.08
N ILE A 23 -10.67 5.46 11.54
CA ILE A 23 -11.54 4.65 10.67
C ILE A 23 -12.32 5.53 9.70
N ILE A 24 -12.91 6.63 10.17
CA ILE A 24 -13.66 7.58 9.31
C ILE A 24 -12.74 8.11 8.21
N SER A 25 -11.52 8.51 8.54
CA SER A 25 -10.52 8.98 7.58
C SER A 25 -10.22 7.90 6.52
N MET A 26 -10.00 6.66 6.95
CA MET A 26 -9.76 5.53 6.04
C MET A 26 -10.95 5.23 5.13
N CYS A 27 -12.19 5.37 5.62
CA CYS A 27 -13.39 5.18 4.81
C CYS A 27 -13.59 6.33 3.80
N LEU A 28 -13.32 7.58 4.17
CA LEU A 28 -13.54 8.74 3.31
C LEU A 28 -12.45 8.92 2.24
N TRP A 29 -11.18 8.80 2.62
CA TRP A 29 -10.05 8.94 1.69
C TRP A 29 -9.66 7.64 1.00
N GLY A 30 -10.16 6.50 1.49
CA GLY A 30 -9.79 5.18 1.01
C GLY A 30 -8.36 4.79 1.39
N LEU A 31 -8.02 3.54 1.10
CA LEU A 31 -6.64 3.05 1.21
C LEU A 31 -6.01 3.03 -0.18
N ARG A 32 -4.73 3.41 -0.28
CA ARG A 32 -3.91 3.15 -1.47
C ARG A 32 -3.56 1.67 -1.52
N LEU A 33 -4.52 0.87 -1.94
CA LEU A 33 -4.40 -0.57 -2.11
C LEU A 33 -3.28 -0.87 -3.11
N SER A 34 -2.33 -1.71 -2.69
CA SER A 34 -1.29 -2.22 -3.58
C SER A 34 -1.89 -3.13 -4.66
N ILE A 35 -1.10 -3.45 -5.68
CA ILE A 35 -1.50 -4.34 -6.78
C ILE A 35 -2.06 -5.70 -6.33
N ASP A 36 -1.72 -6.13 -5.10
CA ASP A 36 -2.20 -7.37 -4.49
C ASP A 36 -3.73 -7.35 -4.22
N PHE A 37 -4.35 -6.17 -4.17
CA PHE A 37 -5.77 -6.00 -3.84
C PHE A 37 -6.61 -5.37 -4.95
N THR A 38 -6.00 -4.66 -5.91
CA THR A 38 -6.73 -3.96 -6.99
C THR A 38 -6.84 -4.80 -8.26
N GLY A 39 -6.20 -5.97 -8.31
CA GLY A 39 -6.11 -6.79 -9.51
C GLY A 39 -5.13 -6.20 -10.51
N GLY A 40 -4.27 -7.05 -11.06
CA GLY A 40 -3.23 -6.65 -12.00
C GLY A 40 -2.25 -7.78 -12.23
N SER A 41 -1.40 -7.63 -13.24
CA SER A 41 -0.32 -8.59 -13.51
C SER A 41 1.02 -7.94 -13.24
N ARG A 42 1.87 -8.62 -12.46
CA ARG A 42 3.28 -8.24 -12.25
C ARG A 42 4.14 -9.10 -13.17
N ILE A 43 4.79 -8.47 -14.14
CA ILE A 43 5.78 -9.13 -14.99
C ILE A 43 7.16 -8.93 -14.36
N ILE A 44 7.84 -10.03 -14.06
CA ILE A 44 9.22 -10.02 -13.55
C ILE A 44 10.14 -10.45 -14.70
N LEU A 45 10.99 -9.53 -15.16
CA LEU A 45 11.98 -9.81 -16.21
C LEU A 45 13.33 -10.07 -15.56
N LEU A 46 13.83 -11.29 -15.71
CA LEU A 46 15.17 -11.68 -15.29
C LEU A 46 16.08 -11.70 -16.51
N PHE A 47 17.20 -10.99 -16.44
CA PHE A 47 18.18 -10.95 -17.53
C PHE A 47 19.43 -11.72 -17.12
N ASP A 48 19.75 -12.76 -17.88
CA ASP A 48 20.87 -13.69 -17.61
C ASP A 48 22.24 -13.11 -17.98
N LYS A 49 22.30 -12.22 -18.99
CA LYS A 49 23.53 -11.52 -19.41
C LYS A 49 23.56 -10.11 -18.84
N LYS A 50 24.75 -9.56 -18.53
CA LYS A 50 24.93 -8.13 -18.22
C LYS A 50 24.36 -7.28 -19.37
N VAL A 51 23.10 -6.84 -19.23
CA VAL A 51 22.44 -5.97 -20.21
C VAL A 51 22.97 -4.56 -19.99
N ASN A 52 23.48 -3.95 -21.06
CA ASN A 52 23.87 -2.54 -21.05
C ASN A 52 22.60 -1.67 -20.93
N GLN A 53 22.62 -0.62 -20.10
CA GLN A 53 21.46 0.22 -19.75
C GLN A 53 20.66 0.72 -20.97
N LYS A 54 21.33 0.98 -22.11
CA LYS A 54 20.65 1.32 -23.37
C LYS A 54 19.67 0.27 -23.88
N LYS A 55 19.98 -1.03 -23.70
CA LYS A 55 19.13 -2.13 -24.15
C LYS A 55 17.95 -2.34 -23.19
N GLU A 56 18.17 -2.15 -21.89
CA GLU A 56 17.11 -2.24 -20.88
C GLU A 56 16.04 -1.16 -21.10
N ASN A 57 16.46 0.08 -21.35
CA ASN A 57 15.54 1.20 -21.61
C ASN A 57 14.70 0.94 -22.87
N ARG A 58 15.31 0.42 -23.94
CA ARG A 58 14.59 0.09 -25.17
C ARG A 58 13.51 -0.98 -24.96
N VAL A 59 13.77 -1.97 -24.12
CA VAL A 59 12.77 -3.01 -23.79
C VAL A 59 11.61 -2.39 -23.00
N LYS A 60 11.91 -1.55 -22.00
CA LYS A 60 10.89 -0.84 -21.22
C LYS A 60 10.02 0.08 -22.08
N ASP A 61 10.62 0.79 -23.04
CA ASP A 61 9.90 1.72 -23.92
C ASP A 61 8.94 0.97 -24.85
N ARG A 62 9.36 -0.17 -25.41
CA ARG A 62 8.50 -0.99 -26.30
C ARG A 62 7.29 -1.59 -25.57
N PHE A 63 7.48 -2.09 -24.35
CA PHE A 63 6.35 -2.57 -23.54
C PHE A 63 5.40 -1.45 -23.10
N LYS A 64 5.87 -0.20 -23.07
CA LYS A 64 5.04 0.96 -22.71
C LYS A 64 4.27 1.52 -23.91
N GLU A 65 4.83 1.42 -25.12
CA GLU A 65 4.14 1.76 -26.38
C GLU A 65 3.01 0.77 -26.67
N GLU A 66 3.27 -0.54 -26.57
CA GLU A 66 2.29 -1.60 -26.89
C GLU A 66 1.08 -1.65 -25.94
N LYS A 67 1.20 -1.08 -24.73
CA LYS A 67 0.10 -1.01 -23.75
C LYS A 67 -0.82 0.21 -23.95
N ASN A 68 -0.43 1.18 -24.78
CA ASN A 68 -1.17 2.43 -25.01
C ASN A 68 -1.89 2.47 -26.38
N GLU A 69 -1.75 1.44 -27.22
CA GLU A 69 -2.68 1.09 -28.30
C GLU A 69 -3.72 0.08 -27.80
#